data_AF-A0A950TGZ4-F1
#
_entry.id   AF-A0A950TGZ4-F1
#
_cell.length_a   1.000
_cell.length_b   1.000
_cell.length_c   1.000
_cell.angle_alpha   90.00
_cell.angle_beta   90.00
_cell.angle_gamma   90.00
#
_symmetry.space_group_name_H-M   'P 1'
#
loop_
_entity.id
_entity.type
_entity.pdbx_description
1 polymer ?
#
loop_
_entity_poly.entity_id
_entity_poly.type
_entity_poly.pdbx_seq_one_letter_code
_entity_poly.pdbx_strand_id
1 'polypeptide(L)'
;MVGVVLCSGSVFAADVQRGRDIAEHQCAACHQVASHQRNELADAPPFELIGRKNGFDAAALAFALLEPHPKMNFSPSQRDAADVSAYISTLAR
;
A
#
# COMPACT_ATOMS: atom_id res chain seq x y z
N MET A 1 -21.46 -0.99 -39.38
CA MET A 1 -21.75 -1.65 -38.09
C MET A 1 -20.60 -1.34 -37.16
N VAL A 2 -20.81 -0.50 -36.14
CA VAL A 2 -19.79 -0.22 -35.11
C VAL A 2 -19.97 -1.27 -34.03
N GLY A 3 -19.06 -2.25 -33.98
CA GLY A 3 -19.03 -3.26 -32.93
C GLY A 3 -18.46 -2.65 -31.66
N VAL A 4 -19.31 -2.44 -30.65
CA VAL A 4 -18.87 -2.08 -29.30
C VAL A 4 -18.31 -3.34 -28.64
N VAL A 5 -16.99 -3.43 -28.55
CA VAL A 5 -16.31 -4.48 -27.78
C VAL A 5 -16.35 -4.07 -26.31
N LEU A 6 -17.19 -4.74 -25.53
CA LEU A 6 -17.19 -4.64 -24.06
C LEU A 6 -16.03 -5.51 -23.54
N CYS A 7 -14.85 -4.92 -23.42
CA CYS A 7 -13.77 -5.49 -22.63
C CYS A 7 -14.23 -5.53 -21.16
N SER A 8 -14.64 -6.70 -20.68
CA SER A 8 -14.87 -6.94 -19.26
C SER A 8 -13.51 -6.98 -18.56
N GLY A 9 -12.95 -5.81 -18.29
CA GLY A 9 -11.79 -5.67 -17.42
C GLY A 9 -12.19 -6.11 -16.02
N SER A 10 -11.61 -7.21 -15.54
CA SER A 10 -11.74 -7.59 -14.14
C SER A 10 -11.04 -6.52 -13.29
N VAL A 11 -11.79 -5.58 -12.73
CA VAL A 11 -11.31 -4.74 -11.64
C VAL A 11 -11.15 -5.66 -10.44
N PHE A 12 -9.91 -6.09 -10.17
CA PHE A 12 -9.60 -6.69 -8.88
C PHE A 12 -9.69 -5.60 -7.83
N ALA A 13 -10.66 -5.72 -6.92
CA ALA A 13 -10.70 -4.92 -5.71
C ALA A 13 -9.44 -5.20 -4.88
N ALA A 14 -8.94 -4.17 -4.17
CA ALA A 14 -7.80 -4.31 -3.29
C ALA A 14 -8.11 -5.30 -2.14
N ASP A 15 -7.15 -6.16 -1.82
CA ASP A 15 -7.23 -7.16 -0.77
C ASP A 15 -6.39 -6.73 0.44
N VAL A 16 -7.08 -6.32 1.51
CA VAL A 16 -6.46 -5.84 2.75
C VAL A 16 -5.61 -6.93 3.43
N GLN A 17 -6.03 -8.20 3.39
CA GLN A 17 -5.27 -9.27 4.04
C GLN A 17 -3.98 -9.53 3.28
N ARG A 18 -4.06 -9.61 1.95
CA ARG A 18 -2.87 -9.72 1.12
C ARG A 18 -1.93 -8.53 1.28
N GLY A 19 -2.48 -7.32 1.39
CA GLY A 19 -1.73 -6.09 1.65
C GLY A 19 -0.99 -6.13 2.99
N ARG A 20 -1.63 -6.67 4.02
CA ARG A 20 -1.00 -6.90 5.33
C ARG A 20 0.16 -7.89 5.22
N ASP A 21 -0.04 -9.03 4.56
CA ASP A 21 1.01 -10.04 4.40
C ASP A 21 2.23 -9.46 3.68
N ILE A 22 2.01 -8.71 2.60
CA ILE A 22 3.08 -8.01 1.88
C ILE A 22 3.80 -7.02 2.80
N ALA A 23 3.04 -6.22 3.57
CA ALA A 23 3.61 -5.24 4.48
C ALA A 23 4.49 -5.89 5.56
N GLU A 24 4.01 -6.97 6.18
CA GLU A 24 4.75 -7.72 7.20
C GLU A 24 6.04 -8.33 6.64
N HIS A 25 6.03 -8.83 5.40
CA HIS A 25 7.20 -9.46 4.79
C HIS A 25 8.22 -8.47 4.20
N GLN A 26 7.76 -7.35 3.65
CA GLN A 26 8.61 -6.49 2.81
C GLN A 26 8.80 -5.09 3.38
N CYS A 27 7.80 -4.56 4.10
CA CYS A 27 7.85 -3.20 4.63
C CYS A 27 8.34 -3.15 6.09
N ALA A 28 8.18 -4.24 6.84
CA ALA A 28 8.54 -4.33 8.26
C ALA A 28 10.03 -4.18 8.57
N ALA A 29 10.90 -4.28 7.56
CA ALA A 29 12.34 -4.04 7.72
C ALA A 29 12.67 -2.58 8.06
N CYS A 30 11.85 -1.62 7.60
CA CYS A 30 12.08 -0.19 7.79
C CYS A 30 10.90 0.51 8.49
N HIS A 31 9.67 0.02 8.28
CA HIS A 31 8.46 0.61 8.83
C HIS A 31 7.91 -0.22 9.98
N GLN A 32 7.25 0.46 10.92
CA GLN A 32 6.29 -0.19 11.79
C GLN A 32 4.97 -0.37 11.02
N VAL A 33 4.62 -1.61 10.69
CA VAL A 33 3.49 -1.93 9.79
C VAL A 33 2.21 -2.30 10.53
N ALA A 34 2.27 -2.44 11.86
CA ALA A 34 1.11 -2.66 12.71
C ALA A 34 1.22 -1.86 14.03
N SER A 35 0.09 -1.39 14.56
CA SER A 35 0.06 -0.51 15.75
C SER A 35 0.66 -1.14 17.02
N HIS A 36 0.78 -2.47 17.08
CA HIS A 36 1.33 -3.18 18.23
C HIS A 36 2.85 -3.47 18.13
N GLN A 37 3.47 -3.23 16.98
CA GLN A 37 4.93 -3.36 16.84
C GLN A 37 5.62 -2.18 17.52
N ARG A 38 6.22 -2.36 18.70
CA ARG A 38 7.10 -1.31 19.25
C ARG A 38 8.43 -1.33 18.51
N ASN A 39 8.66 -0.34 17.65
CA ASN A 39 9.97 -0.08 17.06
C ASN A 39 10.40 1.35 17.39
N GLU A 40 11.23 1.51 18.43
CA GLU A 40 11.74 2.82 18.87
C GLU A 40 12.75 3.43 17.88
N LEU A 41 13.17 2.68 16.85
CA LEU A 41 14.21 3.03 15.89
C LEU A 41 13.77 2.83 14.43
N ALA A 42 12.47 2.88 14.13
CA ALA A 42 12.01 2.74 12.74
C ALA A 42 12.63 3.84 11.87
N ASP A 43 13.43 3.46 10.87
CA ASP A 43 14.07 4.37 9.91
C ASP A 43 13.06 5.12 9.04
N ALA A 44 11.80 4.66 9.05
CA ALA A 44 10.70 5.20 8.29
C ALA A 44 9.41 5.32 9.14
N PRO A 45 8.50 6.26 8.81
CA PRO A 45 7.31 6.52 9.62
C PRO A 45 6.39 5.29 9.74
N PRO A 46 5.70 5.10 10.87
CA PRO A 46 4.75 4.00 11.05
C PRO A 46 3.58 4.13 10.07
N PHE A 47 3.02 3.00 9.65
CA PHE A 47 1.91 2.96 8.69
C PHE A 47 0.68 3.74 9.19
N GLU A 48 0.41 3.72 10.49
CA GLU A 48 -0.65 4.53 11.11
C GLU A 48 -0.44 6.03 10.80
N LEU A 49 0.78 6.54 10.94
CA LEU A 49 1.08 7.95 10.67
C LEU A 49 0.95 8.29 9.19
N ILE A 50 1.30 7.35 8.30
CA ILE A 50 1.10 7.52 6.85
C ILE A 50 -0.40 7.62 6.54
N GLY A 51 -1.21 6.71 7.09
CA GLY A 51 -2.66 6.67 6.91
C GLY A 51 -3.39 7.90 7.45
N ARG A 52 -2.87 8.52 8.51
CA ARG A 52 -3.47 9.70 9.16
C ARG A 52 -3.06 11.04 8.54
N LYS A 53 -2.23 11.04 7.49
CA LYS A 53 -1.81 12.27 6.82
C LYS A 53 -3.04 13.01 6.26
N ASN A 54 -3.13 14.32 6.47
CA ASN A 54 -4.19 15.14 5.88
C ASN A 54 -4.19 14.97 4.35
N GLY A 55 -5.35 14.65 3.78
CA GLY A 55 -5.48 14.36 2.34
C GLY A 55 -4.93 12.98 1.95
N PHE A 56 -4.91 12.01 2.87
CA PHE A 56 -4.58 10.63 2.55
C PHE A 56 -5.51 10.08 1.45
N ASP A 57 -4.89 9.46 0.44
CA ASP A 57 -5.56 8.79 -0.66
C ASP A 57 -4.81 7.49 -0.96
N ALA A 58 -5.51 6.36 -0.82
CA ALA A 58 -4.95 5.04 -1.04
C ALA A 58 -4.52 4.80 -2.50
N ALA A 59 -5.22 5.40 -3.47
CA ALA A 59 -4.88 5.27 -4.88
C ALA A 59 -3.62 6.07 -5.20
N ALA A 60 -3.52 7.30 -4.69
CA ALA A 60 -2.31 8.12 -4.82
C ALA A 60 -1.10 7.45 -4.14
N LEU A 61 -1.31 6.85 -2.97
CA LEU A 61 -0.26 6.09 -2.29
C LEU A 61 0.15 4.85 -3.09
N ALA A 62 -0.81 4.10 -3.65
CA ALA A 62 -0.51 2.94 -4.49
C ALA A 62 0.31 3.34 -5.72
N PHE A 63 0.00 4.47 -6.35
CA PHE A 63 0.80 4.99 -7.45
C PHE A 63 2.22 5.36 -7.00
N ALA A 64 2.35 6.06 -5.86
CA ALA A 64 3.65 6.41 -5.30
C ALA A 64 4.52 5.16 -5.05
N LEU A 65 3.94 4.09 -4.47
CA LEU A 65 4.63 2.82 -4.20
C LEU A 65 5.26 2.15 -5.44
N LEU A 66 4.80 2.49 -6.65
CA LEU A 66 5.36 1.97 -7.91
C LEU A 66 6.62 2.70 -8.36
N GLU A 67 6.84 3.93 -7.88
CA GLU A 67 8.05 4.66 -8.19
C GLU A 67 9.23 4.11 -7.36
N PRO A 68 10.44 4.02 -7.92
CA PRO A 68 11.63 3.71 -7.13
C PRO A 68 11.87 4.83 -6.12
N HIS A 69 11.84 4.53 -4.82
CA HIS A 69 12.13 5.54 -3.79
C HIS A 69 13.58 5.40 -3.32
N PRO A 70 14.31 6.50 -3.07
CA PRO A 70 15.74 6.46 -2.74
C PRO A 70 16.10 5.62 -1.50
N LYS A 71 15.16 5.45 -0.57
CA LYS A 71 15.34 4.73 0.70
C LYS A 71 14.60 3.40 0.78
N MET A 72 13.75 3.08 -0.19
CA MET A 72 12.94 1.86 -0.22
C MET A 72 13.20 1.15 -1.54
N ASN A 73 14.06 0.13 -1.51
CA ASN A 73 14.36 -0.69 -2.67
C ASN A 73 13.28 -1.79 -2.83
N PHE A 74 12.06 -1.35 -3.10
CA PHE A 74 10.88 -2.19 -3.32
C PHE A 74 10.23 -1.79 -4.64
N SER A 75 9.77 -2.78 -5.41
CA SER A 75 9.06 -2.57 -6.68
C SER A 75 7.85 -3.49 -6.73
N PRO A 76 6.72 -3.10 -6.10
CA PRO A 76 5.49 -3.87 -6.13
C PRO A 76 4.91 -3.94 -7.54
N SER A 77 4.09 -4.96 -7.81
CA SER A 77 3.13 -4.85 -8.91
C SER A 77 2.05 -3.81 -8.58
N GLN A 78 1.33 -3.30 -9.58
CA GLN A 78 0.18 -2.41 -9.36
C GLN A 78 -0.83 -2.98 -8.36
N ARG A 79 -1.04 -4.30 -8.39
CA ARG A 79 -1.95 -4.98 -7.48
C ARG A 79 -1.41 -5.01 -6.04
N ASP A 80 -0.13 -5.34 -5.88
CA ASP A 80 0.52 -5.34 -4.56
C ASP A 80 0.48 -3.94 -3.93
N ALA A 81 0.74 -2.90 -4.73
CA ALA A 81 0.68 -1.52 -4.26
C ALA A 81 -0.74 -1.12 -3.83
N ALA A 82 -1.76 -1.52 -4.59
CA ALA A 82 -3.16 -1.28 -4.22
C ALA A 82 -3.54 -2.01 -2.91
N ASP A 83 -3.15 -3.28 -2.77
CA ASP A 83 -3.41 -4.09 -1.59
C ASP A 83 -2.74 -3.49 -0.34
N VAL A 84 -1.46 -3.09 -0.44
CA VAL A 84 -0.70 -2.46 0.66
C VAL A 84 -1.31 -1.11 1.05
N SER A 85 -1.66 -0.26 0.09
CA SER A 85 -2.30 1.04 0.37
C SER A 85 -3.67 0.87 1.02
N ALA A 86 -4.46 -0.12 0.58
CA ALA A 86 -5.72 -0.46 1.23
C ALA A 86 -5.50 -0.90 2.68
N TYR A 87 -4.48 -1.72 2.95
CA TYR A 87 -4.12 -2.09 4.32
C TYR A 87 -3.73 -0.88 5.18
N ILE A 88 -2.86 0.01 4.68
CA ILE A 88 -2.48 1.25 5.39
C ILE A 88 -3.70 2.10 5.75
N SER A 89 -4.69 2.14 4.85
CA SER A 89 -5.95 2.87 5.08
C SER A 89 -6.73 2.34 6.28
N THR A 90 -6.66 1.02 6.55
CA THR A 90 -7.34 0.41 7.71
C THR A 90 -6.70 0.74 9.05
N LEU A 91 -5.44 1.22 9.03
CA LEU A 91 -4.66 1.61 10.20
C LEU A 91 -4.82 3.10 10.53
N ALA A 92 -5.44 3.90 9.66
CA ALA A 92 -5.66 5.33 9.86
C ALA A 92 -6.77 5.61 10.90
N ARG A 93 -6.48 5.36 12.19
CA ARG A 93 -7.43 5.54 13.30
C ARG A 93 -7.09 6.70 14.21
#